data_AF-A0A061AFH0-F1
#
_entry.id   AF-A0A061AFH0-F1
#
_cell.length_a   1.000
_cell.length_b   1.000
_cell.length_c   1.000
_cell.angle_alpha   90.00
_cell.angle_beta   90.00
_cell.angle_gamma   90.00
#
_symmetry.space_group_name_H-M   'P 1'
#
loop_
_entity.id
_entity.type
_entity.pdbx_description
1 polymer ?
#
loop_
_entity_poly.entity_id
_entity_poly.type
_entity_poly.pdbx_seq_one_letter_code
_entity_poly.pdbx_strand_id
1 'polypeptide(L)'
;MRINNVEISNFRILKSISTKMTEMMLLVGKNSSGKTSYFEIFDIFYGNKKFILSDFSKGLISKTIINSIYKDFKDLKNMDEESINKLIQRFPVIELKLTLDLSDIKDYSKIKPLIYEFQNNESLILVSRYKISNIVNFIKNYEEYKQKIEEKYKGVIDFFDYFIDEYENYYKVEHYTTKLGKHSKSPLIDNKIIEDIFRINIIKARRDVDDATDQNKQTISASLWKYFQLTNKSEVKHKHLFANQTS
;
A
#
# COMPACT_ATOMS: atom_id res chain seq x y z
N MET A 1 20.93 0.55 -5.78
CA MET A 1 19.69 -0.20 -5.45
C MET A 1 18.94 -0.44 -6.73
N ARG A 2 18.50 -1.67 -6.97
CA ARG A 2 17.62 -2.02 -8.11
C ARG A 2 16.45 -2.85 -7.60
N ILE A 3 15.30 -2.78 -8.27
CA ILE A 3 14.18 -3.68 -8.01
C ILE A 3 14.29 -4.83 -9.01
N ASN A 4 14.47 -6.06 -8.54
CA ASN A 4 14.63 -7.24 -9.38
C ASN A 4 13.31 -7.98 -9.58
N ASN A 5 12.41 -7.93 -8.59
CA ASN A 5 11.13 -8.63 -8.64
C ASN A 5 10.04 -7.83 -7.93
N VAL A 6 8.83 -7.91 -8.46
CA VAL A 6 7.61 -7.33 -7.90
C VAL A 6 6.61 -8.45 -7.71
N GLU A 7 6.13 -8.63 -6.48
CA GLU A 7 5.02 -9.53 -6.18
C GLU A 7 3.83 -8.71 -5.69
N ILE A 8 2.66 -8.99 -6.25
CA ILE A 8 1.41 -8.32 -5.88
C ILE A 8 0.41 -9.39 -5.50
N SER A 9 -0.21 -9.22 -4.34
CA SER A 9 -1.29 -10.09 -3.87
C SER A 9 -2.53 -9.27 -3.51
N ASN A 10 -3.70 -9.83 -3.83
CA ASN A 10 -5.01 -9.35 -3.42
C ASN A 10 -5.40 -7.93 -3.89
N PHE A 11 -4.80 -7.43 -4.98
CA PHE A 11 -5.10 -6.09 -5.51
C PHE A 11 -5.94 -6.15 -6.80
N ARG A 12 -7.24 -5.84 -6.71
CA ARG A 12 -8.20 -5.80 -7.83
C ARG A 12 -8.26 -7.10 -8.64
N ILE A 13 -7.70 -7.11 -9.86
CA ILE A 13 -7.62 -8.32 -10.69
C ILE A 13 -6.32 -9.10 -10.45
N LEU A 14 -5.32 -8.47 -9.81
CA LEU A 14 -4.01 -9.03 -9.49
C LEU A 14 -4.10 -9.79 -8.17
N LYS A 15 -4.66 -11.01 -8.23
CA LYS A 15 -4.84 -11.87 -7.05
C LYS A 15 -3.51 -12.35 -6.48
N SER A 16 -2.62 -12.82 -7.33
CA SER A 16 -1.26 -13.23 -7.00
C SER A 16 -0.45 -13.22 -8.29
N ILE A 17 0.50 -12.30 -8.39
CA ILE A 17 1.41 -12.21 -9.51
C ILE A 17 2.84 -12.00 -9.02
N SER A 18 3.80 -12.50 -9.78
CA SER A 18 5.23 -12.26 -9.59
C SER A 18 5.81 -11.85 -10.93
N THR A 19 6.57 -10.77 -10.95
CA THR A 19 7.06 -10.16 -12.18
C THR A 19 8.49 -9.70 -11.98
N LYS A 20 9.40 -10.27 -12.78
CA LYS A 20 10.78 -9.81 -12.84
C LYS A 20 10.81 -8.43 -13.46
N MET A 21 11.51 -7.52 -12.78
CA MET A 21 11.72 -6.15 -13.24
C MET A 21 13.06 -6.07 -13.95
N THR A 22 13.06 -5.41 -15.09
CA THR A 22 14.24 -5.05 -15.86
C THR A 22 14.36 -3.52 -15.91
N GLU A 23 15.50 -3.00 -16.36
CA GLU A 23 15.69 -1.54 -16.49
C GLU A 23 14.63 -0.89 -17.38
N MET A 24 14.17 -1.61 -18.40
CA MET A 24 13.05 -1.24 -19.25
C MET A 24 12.11 -2.44 -19.39
N MET A 25 10.82 -2.24 -19.11
CA MET A 25 9.80 -3.27 -19.19
C MET A 25 8.59 -2.77 -19.97
N LEU A 26 8.08 -3.59 -20.90
CA LEU A 26 6.82 -3.35 -21.60
C LEU A 26 5.77 -4.38 -21.17
N LEU A 27 4.67 -3.90 -20.60
CA LEU A 27 3.51 -4.73 -20.23
C LEU A 27 2.43 -4.68 -21.32
N VAL A 28 2.24 -5.79 -22.05
CA VAL A 28 1.22 -5.93 -23.11
C VAL A 28 0.13 -6.91 -22.67
N GLY A 29 -1.11 -6.65 -23.08
CA GLY A 29 -2.22 -7.57 -22.84
C GLY A 29 -3.57 -6.94 -23.20
N LYS A 30 -4.65 -7.73 -23.14
CA LYS A 30 -6.02 -7.25 -23.40
C LYS A 30 -6.43 -6.09 -22.48
N ASN A 31 -7.41 -5.30 -22.88
CA ASN A 31 -8.01 -4.33 -21.98
C ASN A 31 -8.52 -5.01 -20.71
N SER A 32 -8.46 -4.30 -19.58
CA SER A 32 -8.86 -4.82 -18.27
C SER A 32 -8.04 -6.00 -17.75
N SER A 33 -6.87 -6.31 -18.33
CA SER A 33 -5.95 -7.36 -17.84
C SER A 33 -5.12 -6.99 -16.60
N GLY A 34 -5.41 -5.85 -15.96
CA GLY A 34 -4.69 -5.41 -14.76
C GLY A 34 -3.42 -4.59 -14.99
N LYS A 35 -3.07 -4.22 -16.24
CA LYS A 35 -1.89 -3.38 -16.54
C LYS A 35 -1.89 -2.05 -15.77
N THR A 36 -3.02 -1.33 -15.78
CA THR A 36 -3.14 -0.08 -15.02
C THR A 36 -3.05 -0.34 -13.52
N SER A 37 -3.69 -1.40 -13.02
CA SER A 37 -3.60 -1.80 -11.61
C SER A 37 -2.17 -2.12 -11.19
N TYR A 38 -1.39 -2.76 -12.06
CA TYR A 38 0.01 -3.08 -11.80
C TYR A 38 0.82 -1.84 -11.45
N PHE A 39 0.63 -0.74 -12.18
CA PHE A 39 1.32 0.51 -11.87
C PHE A 39 0.66 1.28 -10.73
N GLU A 40 -0.68 1.33 -10.66
CA GLU A 40 -1.38 2.10 -9.63
C GLU A 40 -1.10 1.64 -8.21
N ILE A 41 -0.80 0.36 -7.98
CA ILE A 41 -0.49 -0.13 -6.62
C ILE A 41 0.73 0.58 -6.03
N PHE A 42 1.70 0.97 -6.86
CA PHE A 42 2.88 1.71 -6.41
C PHE A 42 2.52 3.13 -5.95
N ASP A 43 1.66 3.83 -6.68
CA ASP A 43 1.19 5.18 -6.33
C ASP A 43 0.26 5.16 -5.10
N ILE A 44 -0.37 4.04 -4.80
CA ILE A 44 -1.16 3.87 -3.59
C ILE A 44 -0.27 3.57 -2.37
N PHE A 45 0.74 2.70 -2.51
CA PHE A 45 1.63 2.37 -1.39
C PHE A 45 2.70 3.43 -1.11
N TYR A 46 3.19 4.11 -2.15
CA TYR A 46 4.37 4.97 -2.08
C TYR A 46 4.13 6.39 -2.62
N GLY A 47 2.89 6.67 -3.03
CA GLY A 47 2.46 7.98 -3.51
C GLY A 47 1.36 8.56 -2.63
N ASN A 48 0.59 9.48 -3.21
CA ASN A 48 -0.42 10.24 -2.45
C ASN A 48 -1.83 9.63 -2.55
N LYS A 49 -2.00 8.50 -3.23
CA LYS A 49 -3.31 7.89 -3.46
C LYS A 49 -3.70 7.02 -2.26
N LYS A 50 -4.93 7.17 -1.78
CA LYS A 50 -5.48 6.32 -0.71
C LYS A 50 -6.05 5.02 -1.27
N PHE A 51 -6.00 3.97 -0.46
CA PHE A 51 -6.73 2.73 -0.70
C PHE A 51 -8.24 2.98 -0.58
N ILE A 52 -9.01 2.26 -1.40
CA ILE A 52 -10.47 2.17 -1.32
C ILE A 52 -10.92 0.71 -1.32
N LEU A 53 -12.15 0.42 -0.86
CA LEU A 53 -12.69 -0.96 -0.83
C LEU A 53 -12.57 -1.71 -2.16
N SER A 54 -12.77 -1.02 -3.29
CA SER A 54 -12.68 -1.66 -4.61
C SER A 54 -11.25 -2.02 -5.03
N ASP A 55 -10.23 -1.63 -4.26
CA ASP A 55 -8.85 -2.05 -4.50
C ASP A 55 -8.59 -3.50 -4.06
N PHE A 56 -9.40 -4.06 -3.15
CA PHE A 56 -9.28 -5.46 -2.80
C PHE A 56 -9.73 -6.36 -3.95
N SER A 57 -9.05 -7.51 -4.08
CA SER A 57 -9.43 -8.50 -5.07
C SER A 57 -10.87 -8.99 -4.90
N LYS A 58 -11.57 -9.20 -6.02
CA LYS A 58 -12.96 -9.65 -6.02
C LYS A 58 -13.11 -10.94 -5.21
N GLY A 59 -14.04 -10.93 -4.26
CA GLY A 59 -14.37 -12.07 -3.39
C GLY A 59 -13.53 -12.15 -2.10
N LEU A 60 -12.51 -11.31 -1.94
CA LEU A 60 -11.70 -11.27 -0.72
C LEU A 60 -12.46 -10.64 0.46
N ILE A 61 -13.24 -9.59 0.17
CA ILE A 61 -14.21 -9.01 1.09
C ILE A 61 -15.58 -9.60 0.76
N SER A 62 -16.15 -10.35 1.70
CA SER A 62 -17.52 -10.83 1.60
C SER A 62 -18.16 -10.88 2.99
N LYS A 63 -19.48 -10.72 3.03
CA LYS A 63 -20.28 -10.81 4.25
C LYS A 63 -20.02 -12.11 5.01
N THR A 64 -19.91 -13.24 4.31
CA THR A 64 -19.61 -14.54 4.92
C THR A 64 -18.23 -14.56 5.59
N ILE A 65 -17.18 -14.09 4.90
CA ILE A 65 -15.82 -14.07 5.45
C ILE A 65 -15.77 -13.15 6.66
N ILE A 66 -16.19 -11.89 6.52
CA ILE A 66 -16.06 -10.88 7.57
C ILE A 66 -16.89 -11.25 8.81
N ASN A 67 -18.15 -11.66 8.64
CA ASN A 67 -18.98 -12.10 9.77
C ASN A 67 -18.43 -13.36 10.44
N SER A 68 -17.77 -14.27 9.71
CA SER A 68 -17.14 -15.44 10.32
C SER A 68 -15.97 -15.07 11.23
N ILE A 69 -15.22 -14.00 10.93
CA ILE A 69 -14.12 -13.55 11.79
C ILE A 69 -14.67 -13.08 13.15
N TYR A 70 -15.80 -12.37 13.15
CA TYR A 70 -16.46 -11.96 14.39
C TYR A 70 -17.00 -13.14 15.20
N LYS A 71 -17.53 -14.18 14.54
CA LYS A 71 -17.95 -15.41 15.22
C LYS A 71 -16.77 -16.09 15.90
N ASP A 72 -15.67 -16.30 15.19
CA ASP A 72 -14.45 -16.88 15.76
C ASP A 72 -13.94 -16.05 16.94
N PHE A 73 -14.00 -14.72 16.85
CA PHE A 73 -13.64 -13.84 17.96
C PHE A 73 -14.51 -14.08 19.20
N LYS A 74 -15.83 -14.26 19.05
CA LYS A 74 -16.71 -14.61 20.19
C LYS A 74 -16.40 -15.96 20.79
N ASP A 75 -15.99 -16.90 19.95
CA ASP A 75 -15.67 -18.27 20.37
C ASP A 75 -14.27 -18.38 21.00
N LEU A 76 -13.46 -17.31 20.95
CA LEU A 76 -12.17 -17.26 21.64
C LEU A 76 -12.38 -17.32 23.16
N LYS A 77 -11.89 -18.40 23.75
CA LYS A 77 -11.89 -18.59 25.21
C LYS A 77 -10.92 -17.63 25.92
N ASN A 78 -9.80 -17.32 25.26
CA ASN A 78 -8.74 -16.44 25.77
C ASN A 78 -8.30 -15.46 24.67
N MET A 79 -8.04 -14.21 25.04
CA MET A 79 -7.49 -13.18 24.15
C MET A 79 -5.96 -13.11 24.25
N ASP A 80 -5.29 -14.24 24.00
CA ASP A 80 -3.83 -14.24 23.92
C ASP A 80 -3.34 -13.69 22.57
N GLU A 81 -2.06 -13.29 22.52
CA GLU A 81 -1.45 -12.72 21.31
C GLU A 81 -1.52 -13.67 20.12
N GLU A 82 -1.41 -14.98 20.34
CA GLU A 82 -1.45 -15.97 19.27
C GLU A 82 -2.85 -16.05 18.62
N SER A 83 -3.91 -16.09 19.43
CA SER A 83 -5.29 -16.12 18.95
C SER A 83 -5.66 -14.83 18.22
N ILE A 84 -5.23 -13.68 18.75
CA ILE A 84 -5.42 -12.39 18.09
C ILE A 84 -4.69 -12.37 16.74
N ASN A 85 -3.44 -12.85 16.69
CA ASN A 85 -2.69 -12.93 15.45
C ASN A 85 -3.35 -13.85 14.42
N LYS A 86 -3.93 -14.98 14.84
CA LYS A 86 -4.71 -15.86 13.95
C LYS A 86 -5.93 -15.15 13.37
N LEU A 87 -6.66 -14.37 14.17
CA LEU A 87 -7.78 -13.57 13.67
C LEU A 87 -7.33 -12.50 12.67
N ILE A 88 -6.25 -11.77 12.98
CA ILE A 88 -5.69 -10.75 12.07
C ILE A 88 -5.36 -11.35 10.70
N GLN A 89 -4.82 -12.57 10.66
CA GLN A 89 -4.48 -13.25 9.41
C GLN A 89 -5.71 -13.60 8.55
N ARG A 90 -6.91 -13.66 9.12
CA ARG A 90 -8.15 -13.89 8.37
C ARG A 90 -8.71 -12.62 7.74
N PHE A 91 -8.32 -11.44 8.22
CA PHE A 91 -8.73 -10.19 7.60
C PHE A 91 -8.11 -10.03 6.20
N PRO A 92 -8.83 -9.41 5.26
CA PRO A 92 -8.32 -9.17 3.92
C PRO A 92 -7.10 -8.24 3.98
N VAL A 93 -6.04 -8.60 3.24
CA VAL A 93 -4.79 -7.84 3.15
C VAL A 93 -4.40 -7.69 1.69
N ILE A 94 -4.04 -6.47 1.29
CA ILE A 94 -3.33 -6.20 0.03
C ILE A 94 -1.84 -6.18 0.34
N GLU A 95 -1.03 -6.84 -0.49
CA GLU A 95 0.42 -6.91 -0.30
C GLU A 95 1.16 -6.58 -1.60
N LEU A 96 2.19 -5.75 -1.47
CA LEU A 96 3.21 -5.50 -2.49
C LEU A 96 4.57 -5.88 -1.90
N LYS A 97 5.28 -6.81 -2.55
CA LYS A 97 6.66 -7.13 -2.22
C LYS A 97 7.60 -6.68 -3.33
N LEU A 98 8.68 -6.01 -2.96
CA LEU A 98 9.75 -5.62 -3.87
C LEU A 98 11.04 -6.31 -3.44
N THR A 99 11.59 -7.15 -4.32
CA THR A 99 12.94 -7.72 -4.12
C THR A 99 13.96 -6.69 -4.58
N LEU A 100 14.73 -6.19 -3.63
CA LEU A 100 15.74 -5.15 -3.80
C LEU A 100 17.13 -5.76 -3.86
N ASP A 101 17.88 -5.37 -4.88
CA ASP A 101 19.30 -5.63 -5.01
C ASP A 101 20.11 -4.43 -4.51
N LEU A 102 20.93 -4.67 -3.50
CA LEU A 102 21.75 -3.69 -2.80
C LEU A 102 23.25 -3.86 -3.09
N SER A 103 23.64 -4.79 -3.97
CA SER A 103 25.06 -5.07 -4.31
C SER A 103 25.81 -3.81 -4.79
N ASP A 104 25.15 -2.96 -5.57
CA ASP A 104 25.74 -1.74 -6.15
C ASP A 104 25.77 -0.52 -5.21
N ILE A 105 25.35 -0.65 -3.94
CA ILE A 105 25.20 0.51 -3.04
C ILE A 105 26.51 0.82 -2.32
N LYS A 106 27.02 2.03 -2.56
CA LYS A 106 28.24 2.55 -1.92
C LYS A 106 27.97 3.25 -0.58
N ASP A 107 26.78 3.84 -0.43
CA ASP A 107 26.37 4.57 0.78
C ASP A 107 25.06 4.00 1.33
N TYR A 108 25.18 3.30 2.45
CA TYR A 108 24.07 2.69 3.16
C TYR A 108 23.28 3.68 4.02
N SER A 109 23.74 4.92 4.19
CA SER A 109 23.13 5.88 5.12
C SER A 109 21.65 6.14 4.80
N LYS A 110 21.30 6.19 3.52
CA LYS A 110 19.92 6.45 3.04
C LYS A 110 19.00 5.24 3.15
N ILE A 111 19.55 4.02 3.17
CA ILE A 111 18.78 2.77 3.21
C ILE A 111 18.95 2.02 4.54
N LYS A 112 19.60 2.64 5.52
CA LYS A 112 19.77 2.10 6.87
C LYS A 112 18.45 1.61 7.48
N PRO A 113 17.30 2.31 7.31
CA PRO A 113 16.02 1.81 7.83
C PRO A 113 15.54 0.51 7.17
N LEU A 114 16.01 0.19 5.96
CA LEU A 114 15.72 -1.07 5.28
C LEU A 114 16.60 -2.21 5.80
N ILE A 115 17.77 -1.91 6.37
CA ILE A 115 18.76 -2.89 6.80
C ILE A 115 18.59 -3.19 8.29
N TYR A 116 18.27 -4.44 8.60
CA TYR A 116 18.01 -4.89 9.97
C TYR A 116 19.04 -5.90 10.51
N GLU A 117 20.00 -6.33 9.68
CA GLU A 117 21.09 -7.22 10.07
C GLU A 117 22.44 -6.58 9.70
N PHE A 118 23.50 -6.90 10.44
CA PHE A 118 24.84 -6.35 10.20
C PHE A 118 25.50 -6.93 8.92
N GLN A 119 25.12 -8.14 8.52
CA GLN A 119 25.67 -8.86 7.36
C GLN A 119 24.57 -9.38 6.42
N ASN A 120 24.97 -9.78 5.22
CA ASN A 120 24.11 -10.44 4.22
C ASN A 120 22.93 -9.56 3.75
N ASN A 121 23.18 -8.30 3.45
CA ASN A 121 22.15 -7.34 3.01
C ASN A 121 22.14 -7.14 1.49
N GLU A 122 22.78 -8.01 0.72
CA GLU A 122 22.87 -7.89 -0.74
C GLU A 122 21.50 -7.95 -1.42
N SER A 123 20.58 -8.75 -0.87
CA SER A 123 19.20 -8.84 -1.31
C SER A 123 18.25 -8.70 -0.14
N LEU A 124 17.31 -7.75 -0.24
CA LEU A 124 16.24 -7.55 0.72
C LEU A 124 14.88 -7.61 0.03
N ILE A 125 13.84 -7.96 0.77
CA ILE A 125 12.47 -7.90 0.30
C ILE A 125 11.77 -6.82 1.12
N LEU A 126 11.43 -5.69 0.48
CA LEU A 126 10.53 -4.71 1.08
C LEU A 126 9.10 -5.22 0.94
N VAL A 127 8.41 -5.35 2.06
CA VAL A 127 7.02 -5.78 2.14
C VAL A 127 6.17 -4.60 2.59
N SER A 128 5.21 -4.23 1.75
CA SER A 128 4.22 -3.19 1.99
C SER A 128 2.84 -3.84 2.08
N ARG A 129 2.15 -3.66 3.20
CA ARG A 129 0.84 -4.29 3.48
C ARG A 129 -0.20 -3.26 3.84
N TYR A 130 -1.35 -3.33 3.19
CA TYR A 130 -2.55 -2.64 3.64
C TYR A 130 -3.42 -3.65 4.41
N LYS A 131 -3.46 -3.52 5.73
CA LYS A 131 -4.07 -4.48 6.64
C LYS A 131 -4.79 -3.79 7.78
N ILE A 132 -5.69 -4.54 8.43
CA ILE A 132 -6.32 -4.09 9.66
C ILE A 132 -5.27 -3.89 10.76
N SER A 133 -5.44 -2.81 11.50
CA SER A 133 -4.70 -2.48 12.71
C SER A 133 -5.68 -2.45 13.89
N ASN A 134 -5.18 -2.75 15.09
CA ASN A 134 -5.95 -2.68 16.33
C ASN A 134 -7.32 -3.38 16.28
N ILE A 135 -7.31 -4.67 15.93
CA ILE A 135 -8.50 -5.52 15.82
C ILE A 135 -9.33 -5.56 17.12
N VAL A 136 -8.69 -5.51 18.29
CA VAL A 136 -9.38 -5.57 19.58
C VAL A 136 -10.28 -4.35 19.74
N ASN A 137 -9.77 -3.15 19.47
CA ASN A 137 -10.59 -1.95 19.52
C ASN A 137 -11.65 -1.92 18.41
N PHE A 138 -11.31 -2.41 17.21
CA PHE A 138 -12.28 -2.50 16.12
C PHE A 138 -13.52 -3.30 16.51
N ILE A 139 -13.31 -4.48 17.12
CA ILE A 139 -14.40 -5.36 17.52
C ILE A 139 -15.14 -4.81 18.73
N LYS A 140 -14.44 -4.26 19.74
CA LYS A 140 -15.08 -3.59 20.89
C LYS A 140 -16.01 -2.45 20.44
N ASN A 141 -15.54 -1.61 19.52
CA ASN A 141 -16.32 -0.49 19.02
C ASN A 141 -17.55 -0.96 18.23
N TYR A 142 -17.44 -2.08 17.50
CA TYR A 142 -18.62 -2.72 16.90
C TYR A 142 -19.63 -3.20 17.95
N GLU A 143 -19.18 -3.81 19.05
CA GLU A 143 -20.08 -4.28 20.11
C GLU A 143 -20.83 -3.13 20.79
N GLU A 144 -20.13 -2.04 21.09
CA GLU A 144 -20.75 -0.82 21.62
C GLU A 144 -21.73 -0.19 20.62
N TYR A 145 -21.36 -0.15 19.34
CA TYR A 145 -22.21 0.37 18.28
C TYR A 145 -23.49 -0.47 18.12
N LYS A 146 -23.34 -1.79 18.10
CA LYS A 146 -24.44 -2.75 18.01
C LYS A 146 -25.43 -2.57 19.15
N GLN A 147 -24.95 -2.46 20.39
CA GLN A 147 -25.80 -2.24 21.56
C GLN A 147 -26.65 -0.97 21.43
N LYS A 148 -26.03 0.15 21.04
CA LYS A 148 -26.73 1.44 20.86
C LYS A 148 -27.83 1.38 19.80
N ILE A 149 -27.58 0.65 18.70
CA ILE A 149 -28.54 0.51 17.60
C ILE A 149 -29.71 -0.41 17.99
N GLU A 150 -29.43 -1.52 18.67
CA GLU A 150 -30.46 -2.44 19.17
C GLU A 150 -31.41 -1.73 20.15
N GLU A 151 -30.86 -0.91 21.04
CA GLU A 151 -31.63 -0.11 22.01
C GLU A 151 -32.48 0.99 21.34
N LYS A 152 -31.94 1.68 20.32
CA LYS A 152 -32.58 2.87 19.74
C LYS A 152 -33.53 2.57 18.57
N TYR A 153 -33.21 1.60 17.73
CA TYR A 153 -33.92 1.39 16.45
C TYR A 153 -34.50 -0.02 16.27
N LYS A 154 -34.29 -0.95 17.23
CA LYS A 154 -34.67 -2.38 17.10
C LYS A 154 -34.15 -3.04 15.81
N GLY A 155 -33.11 -2.48 15.19
CA GLY A 155 -32.47 -3.00 13.99
C GLY A 155 -31.30 -3.90 14.34
N VAL A 156 -31.03 -4.90 13.51
CA VAL A 156 -29.82 -5.73 13.61
C VAL A 156 -28.86 -5.27 12.53
N ILE A 157 -27.77 -4.63 12.94
CA ILE A 157 -26.62 -4.38 12.05
C ILE A 157 -25.66 -5.54 12.19
N ASP A 158 -25.18 -6.06 11.06
CA ASP A 158 -24.17 -7.10 11.08
C ASP A 158 -22.74 -6.52 11.06
N PHE A 159 -21.77 -7.38 11.34
CA PHE A 159 -20.37 -6.95 11.45
C PHE A 159 -19.79 -6.54 10.09
N PHE A 160 -20.31 -7.10 9.00
CA PHE A 160 -19.89 -6.74 7.66
C PHE A 160 -20.30 -5.32 7.30
N ASP A 161 -21.53 -4.91 7.61
CA ASP A 161 -22.03 -3.57 7.35
C ASP A 161 -21.18 -2.54 8.12
N TYR A 162 -20.94 -2.79 9.42
CA TYR A 162 -20.02 -1.95 10.21
C TYR A 162 -18.59 -1.94 9.66
N PHE A 163 -18.08 -3.07 9.17
CA PHE A 163 -16.78 -3.14 8.54
C PHE A 163 -16.68 -2.25 7.30
N ILE A 164 -17.68 -2.27 6.43
CA ILE A 164 -17.69 -1.45 5.22
C ILE A 164 -17.65 0.04 5.56
N ASP A 165 -18.33 0.46 6.63
CA ASP A 165 -18.38 1.85 7.04
C ASP A 165 -17.09 2.32 7.73
N GLU A 166 -16.47 1.45 8.53
CA GLU A 166 -15.36 1.85 9.41
C GLU A 166 -13.97 1.39 8.96
N TYR A 167 -13.84 0.58 7.90
CA TYR A 167 -12.54 -0.03 7.55
C TYR A 167 -11.40 0.98 7.39
N GLU A 168 -11.64 2.17 6.83
CA GLU A 168 -10.60 3.19 6.61
C GLU A 168 -9.93 3.67 7.91
N ASN A 169 -10.68 3.66 9.01
CA ASN A 169 -10.19 4.09 10.31
C ASN A 169 -9.19 3.08 10.88
N TYR A 170 -9.40 1.79 10.61
CA TYR A 170 -8.63 0.70 11.19
C TYR A 170 -7.61 0.10 10.23
N TYR A 171 -7.79 0.25 8.92
CA TYR A 171 -6.79 -0.20 7.96
C TYR A 171 -5.65 0.80 7.83
N LYS A 172 -4.42 0.28 7.86
CA LYS A 172 -3.20 1.07 7.74
C LYS A 172 -2.22 0.39 6.81
N VAL A 173 -1.34 1.20 6.26
CA VAL A 173 -0.16 0.73 5.52
C VAL A 173 0.95 0.46 6.54
N GLU A 174 1.56 -0.70 6.42
CA GLU A 174 2.76 -1.08 7.16
C GLU A 174 3.86 -1.47 6.16
N HIS A 175 5.08 -1.01 6.44
CA HIS A 175 6.27 -1.37 5.68
C HIS A 175 7.28 -2.06 6.59
N TYR A 176 7.91 -3.13 6.09
CA TYR A 176 9.06 -3.74 6.74
C TYR A 176 9.89 -4.48 5.70
N THR A 177 11.14 -4.79 6.03
CA THR A 177 12.01 -5.62 5.20
C THR A 177 12.17 -7.02 5.77
N THR A 178 12.40 -7.98 4.88
CA THR A 178 12.73 -9.37 5.22
C THR A 178 13.69 -9.94 4.17
N LYS A 179 14.11 -11.20 4.34
CA LYS A 179 15.01 -11.91 3.42
C LYS A 179 14.36 -13.19 2.96
N LEU A 180 14.74 -13.66 1.77
CA LEU A 180 14.23 -14.92 1.22
C LEU A 180 14.54 -16.07 2.19
N GLY A 181 13.52 -16.85 2.53
CA GLY A 181 13.67 -18.02 3.42
C GLY A 181 13.91 -17.70 4.90
N LYS A 182 13.90 -16.42 5.31
CA LYS A 182 13.96 -16.03 6.73
C LYS A 182 12.59 -15.61 7.24
N HIS A 183 12.32 -15.93 8.51
CA HIS A 183 11.14 -15.44 9.23
C HIS A 183 11.37 -14.11 9.94
N SER A 184 12.62 -13.63 9.99
CA SER A 184 12.97 -12.36 10.59
C SER A 184 12.47 -11.19 9.74
N LYS A 185 11.98 -10.15 10.43
CA LYS A 185 11.51 -8.91 9.83
C LYS A 185 12.21 -7.74 10.51
N SER A 186 12.43 -6.67 9.77
CA SER A 186 12.82 -5.40 10.37
C SER A 186 11.70 -4.87 11.28
N PRO A 187 12.01 -3.89 12.14
CA PRO A 187 11.01 -2.98 12.67
C PRO A 187 10.19 -2.33 11.54
N LEU A 188 9.01 -1.81 11.89
CA LEU A 188 8.18 -1.07 10.95
C LEU A 188 8.91 0.19 10.48
N ILE A 189 8.76 0.49 9.19
CA ILE A 189 9.44 1.58 8.50
C ILE A 189 8.40 2.68 8.23
N ASP A 190 8.74 3.92 8.57
CA ASP A 190 7.89 5.09 8.34
C ASP A 190 7.66 5.33 6.85
N ASN A 191 6.42 5.65 6.47
CA ASN A 191 6.05 5.96 5.09
C ASN A 191 6.92 7.05 4.47
N LYS A 192 7.31 8.09 5.23
CA LYS A 192 8.17 9.17 4.72
C LYS A 192 9.52 8.65 4.24
N ILE A 193 10.09 7.69 4.96
CA ILE A 193 11.37 7.06 4.57
C ILE A 193 11.18 6.28 3.27
N ILE A 194 10.05 5.57 3.13
CA ILE A 194 9.74 4.82 1.93
C ILE A 194 9.53 5.76 0.73
N GLU A 195 8.78 6.86 0.89
CA GLU A 195 8.59 7.90 -0.13
C GLU A 195 9.93 8.54 -0.55
N ASP A 196 10.82 8.80 0.40
CA ASP A 196 12.15 9.35 0.13
C ASP A 196 13.04 8.37 -0.66
N ILE A 197 12.98 7.07 -0.33
CA ILE A 197 13.74 6.02 -1.01
C ILE A 197 13.16 5.70 -2.39
N PHE A 198 11.84 5.59 -2.50
CA PHE A 198 11.12 5.19 -3.71
C PHE A 198 10.41 6.38 -4.34
N ARG A 199 11.16 7.16 -5.12
CA ARG A 199 10.61 8.25 -5.94
C ARG A 199 9.91 7.71 -7.18
N ILE A 200 8.66 7.29 -7.01
CA ILE A 200 7.88 6.68 -8.10
C ILE A 200 7.02 7.75 -8.78
N ASN A 201 7.23 7.92 -10.08
CA ASN A 201 6.43 8.81 -10.91
C ASN A 201 5.68 7.99 -11.95
N ILE A 202 4.35 8.10 -11.96
CA ILE A 202 3.50 7.43 -12.95
C ILE A 202 2.99 8.46 -13.95
N ILE A 203 3.45 8.34 -15.19
CA ILE A 203 2.94 9.14 -16.30
C ILE A 203 1.82 8.36 -16.98
N LYS A 204 0.57 8.78 -16.73
CA LYS A 204 -0.60 8.18 -17.37
C LYS A 204 -0.72 8.70 -18.80
N ALA A 205 -1.02 7.80 -19.73
CA ALA A 205 -1.42 8.20 -21.07
C ALA A 205 -2.69 9.06 -20.99
N ARG A 206 -2.65 10.23 -21.63
CA ARG A 206 -3.80 11.15 -21.75
C ARG A 206 -4.29 11.07 -23.18
N ARG A 207 -5.61 11.06 -23.37
CA ARG A 207 -6.24 11.04 -24.72
C ARG A 207 -5.91 12.29 -25.54
N ASP A 208 -5.49 13.37 -24.87
CA ASP A 208 -5.24 14.68 -25.49
C ASP A 208 -3.76 14.91 -25.85
N VAL A 209 -2.91 13.89 -25.64
CA VAL A 209 -1.48 13.95 -25.90
C VAL A 209 -1.19 13.02 -27.07
N ASP A 210 -0.89 13.61 -28.22
CA ASP A 210 -0.68 12.94 -29.51
C ASP A 210 0.67 13.40 -30.08
N ASP A 211 1.37 12.52 -30.81
CA ASP A 211 2.67 12.84 -31.46
C ASP A 211 2.49 13.58 -32.79
N ALA A 212 1.26 13.66 -33.29
CA ALA A 212 0.95 14.46 -34.48
C ALA A 212 1.02 15.95 -34.13
N THR A 213 1.78 16.71 -34.94
CA THR A 213 1.92 18.17 -34.91
C THR A 213 0.61 18.89 -35.28
N ASP A 214 -0.49 18.58 -34.59
CA ASP A 214 -1.69 19.39 -34.61
C ASP A 214 -1.51 20.53 -33.62
N GLN A 215 -1.55 21.76 -34.16
CA GLN A 215 -1.23 23.02 -33.49
C GLN A 215 -2.07 23.35 -32.23
N ASN A 216 -3.02 22.48 -31.86
CA ASN A 216 -3.93 22.64 -30.72
C ASN A 216 -3.79 21.58 -29.61
N LYS A 217 -2.82 20.65 -29.67
CA LYS A 217 -2.61 19.64 -28.62
C LYS A 217 -1.23 19.76 -27.96
N GLN A 218 -1.17 19.51 -26.64
CA GLN A 218 0.09 19.54 -25.88
C GLN A 218 0.95 18.33 -26.26
N THR A 219 2.13 18.56 -26.80
CA THR A 219 3.11 17.50 -27.08
C THR A 219 3.53 16.77 -25.80
N ILE A 220 3.93 15.50 -25.93
CA ILE A 220 4.47 14.68 -24.83
C ILE A 220 5.63 15.41 -24.14
N SER A 221 6.49 16.04 -24.92
CA SER A 221 7.63 16.84 -24.44
C SER A 221 7.21 18.06 -23.61
N ALA A 222 6.21 18.82 -24.06
CA ALA A 222 5.68 19.96 -23.30
C ALA A 222 4.99 19.52 -21.99
N SER A 223 4.28 18.39 -22.03
CA SER A 223 3.61 17.80 -20.88
C SER A 223 4.60 17.28 -19.83
N LEU A 224 5.66 16.58 -20.28
CA LEU A 224 6.78 16.14 -19.44
C LEU A 224 7.47 17.34 -18.78
N TRP A 225 7.81 18.36 -19.56
CA TRP A 225 8.52 19.54 -19.05
C TRP A 225 7.68 20.28 -18.01
N LYS A 226 6.38 20.46 -18.26
CA LYS A 226 5.45 21.08 -17.31
C LYS A 226 5.29 20.24 -16.04
N TYR A 227 5.25 18.91 -16.16
CA TYR A 227 5.21 18.00 -15.01
C TYR A 227 6.48 18.12 -14.16
N PHE A 228 7.67 18.07 -14.76
CA PHE A 228 8.95 18.25 -14.06
C PHE A 228 9.05 19.60 -13.34
N GLN A 229 8.52 20.66 -13.94
CA GLN A 229 8.49 21.97 -13.28
C GLN A 229 7.57 22.00 -12.07
N LEU A 230 6.44 21.30 -12.11
CA LEU A 230 5.50 21.24 -11.00
C LEU A 230 6.09 20.44 -9.83
N THR A 231 6.73 19.31 -10.12
CA THR A 231 7.39 18.48 -9.09
C THR A 231 8.56 19.22 -8.43
N ASN A 232 9.32 20.01 -9.21
CA ASN A 232 10.44 20.80 -8.66
C ASN A 232 9.98 22.06 -7.92
N LYS A 233 8.85 22.69 -8.30
CA LYS A 233 8.30 23.86 -7.60
C LYS A 233 7.71 23.50 -6.22
N SER A 234 7.21 22.29 -6.02
CA SER A 234 6.77 21.81 -4.70
C SER A 234 7.92 21.69 -3.68
N GLU A 235 9.14 21.33 -4.12
CA GLU A 235 10.31 21.29 -3.25
C GLU A 235 10.78 22.70 -2.82
N VAL A 236 10.59 23.71 -3.68
CA VAL A 236 11.05 25.10 -3.39
C VAL A 236 10.13 25.82 -2.41
N LYS A 237 8.82 25.52 -2.38
CA LYS A 237 7.89 26.17 -1.43
C LYS A 237 8.15 25.80 0.03
N HIS A 238 8.70 24.62 0.32
CA HIS A 238 9.04 24.23 1.70
C HIS A 238 10.37 24.82 2.20
N LYS A 239 11.28 25.25 1.32
CA LYS A 239 12.55 25.89 1.72
C LYS A 239 12.40 27.35 2.13
N HIS A 240 11.37 28.06 1.67
CA HIS A 240 11.19 29.49 1.99
C HIS A 240 10.39 29.79 3.27
N LEU A 241 9.82 28.78 3.94
CA LEU A 241 9.09 28.97 5.20
C LEU A 241 10.00 29.02 6.44
N PHE A 242 11.27 28.61 6.34
CA PHE A 242 12.22 28.59 7.47
C PHE A 242 13.27 29.72 7.43
N ALA A 243 13.20 30.64 6.47
CA ALA A 243 14.20 31.71 6.33
C ALA A 243 13.80 33.06 6.99
N ASN A 244 12.60 33.18 7.57
CA ASN A 244 12.09 34.44 8.15
C ASN A 244 11.69 34.33 9.63
N GLN A 245 12.46 33.59 10.44
CA GLN A 245 12.37 33.65 11.91
C GLN A 245 13.75 33.59 12.56
N THR A 246 14.55 34.64 12.36
CA THR A 246 15.61 35.03 13.30
C THR A 246 15.78 36.54 13.18
N SER A 247 15.02 37.27 13.99
CA SER A 247 15.33 38.62 14.44
C SER A 247 16.38 38.59 15.55
#